data_AF-A0A8H5ZIU6-F1
#
_entry.id   AF-A0A8H5ZIU6-F1
#
_cell.length_a   1.000
_cell.length_b   1.000
_cell.length_c   1.000
_cell.angle_alpha   90.00
_cell.angle_beta   90.00
_cell.angle_gamma   90.00
#
_symmetry.space_group_name_H-M   'P 1'
#
loop_
_entity.id
_entity.type
_entity.pdbx_description
1 polymer ?
#
loop_
_entity_poly.entity_id
_entity_poly.type
_entity_poly.pdbx_seq_one_letter_code
_entity_poly.pdbx_strand_id
1 'polypeptide(L)'
;MICRSCLRAASRSAHQIPPVSLRRPQNPRFFTTASPLRNATPISSSTATQSKPRQGDLSSPHAPPTATSTSAAQPFSEPLTPAPGPDVKAAAAEAAKKKVAPLIKSSIPAGHPLKGLNFLKDRQDPIAAPDDEYPAWLWTLLDRQEKKAEKGAGDLFSKSKKQRRLAAKRLRKEQAENPEMMIPKVPLYEQTIDLPAGDGTLSGAVQAAEARDELTKAMRNKRRASIKEANFLKAMG
;
A
#
# COMPACT_ATOMS: atom_id res chain seq x y z
N MET A 1 -46.50 51.70 7.39
CA MET A 1 -47.13 50.61 6.62
C MET A 1 -46.59 50.64 5.20
N ILE A 2 -45.81 49.64 4.79
CA ILE A 2 -45.19 49.60 3.46
C ILE A 2 -46.22 49.04 2.46
N CYS A 3 -46.47 49.76 1.36
CA CYS A 3 -47.50 49.38 0.40
C CYS A 3 -47.10 48.16 -0.44
N ARG A 4 -48.11 47.41 -0.92
CA ARG A 4 -47.94 46.18 -1.70
C ARG A 4 -47.11 46.35 -2.98
N SER A 5 -47.08 47.55 -3.56
CA SER A 5 -46.25 47.87 -4.73
C SER A 5 -44.76 47.97 -4.38
N CYS A 6 -44.41 48.55 -3.23
CA CYS A 6 -43.02 48.65 -2.77
C CYS A 6 -42.42 47.28 -2.40
N LEU A 7 -43.21 46.37 -1.81
CA LEU A 7 -42.78 45.00 -1.52
C LEU A 7 -42.52 44.18 -2.80
N ARG A 8 -43.29 44.41 -3.87
CA ARG A 8 -43.13 43.70 -5.16
C ARG A 8 -41.98 44.26 -6.01
N ALA A 9 -41.61 45.53 -5.83
CA ALA A 9 -40.44 46.13 -6.48
C ALA A 9 -39.12 45.64 -5.84
N ALA A 10 -39.09 45.51 -4.51
CA ALA A 10 -37.92 45.01 -3.79
C ALA A 10 -37.60 43.53 -4.09
N SER A 11 -38.61 42.70 -4.38
CA SER A 11 -38.41 41.27 -4.69
C SER A 11 -37.97 40.99 -6.14
N ARG A 12 -37.91 42.01 -7.01
CA ARG A 12 -37.50 41.86 -8.41
C ARG A 12 -36.08 42.35 -8.71
N SER A 13 -35.41 42.98 -7.74
CA SER A 13 -34.12 43.67 -7.94
C SER A 13 -32.90 42.90 -7.41
N ALA A 14 -33.00 41.59 -7.18
CA ALA A 14 -31.85 40.75 -6.84
C ALA A 14 -31.70 39.63 -7.89
N HIS A 15 -30.56 39.66 -8.60
CA HIS A 15 -30.13 38.77 -9.69
C HIS A 15 -30.58 39.10 -11.12
N GLN A 16 -30.08 40.22 -11.64
CA GLN A 16 -29.64 40.27 -13.04
C GLN A 16 -28.14 40.57 -13.06
N ILE A 17 -27.33 39.53 -13.27
CA ILE A 17 -25.94 39.65 -13.68
C ILE A 17 -25.94 39.50 -15.21
N PRO A 18 -25.38 40.44 -15.99
CA PRO A 18 -25.31 40.30 -17.44
C PRO A 18 -24.29 39.22 -17.83
N PRO A 19 -24.56 38.37 -18.85
CA PRO A 19 -23.54 37.45 -19.34
C PRO A 19 -22.51 38.21 -20.18
N VAL A 20 -21.30 38.35 -19.64
CA VAL A 20 -20.11 38.75 -20.39
C VAL A 20 -19.77 37.64 -21.38
N SER A 21 -20.01 37.91 -22.66
CA SER A 21 -19.67 37.04 -23.78
C SER A 21 -18.15 37.04 -24.01
N LEU A 22 -17.45 36.07 -23.41
CA LEU A 22 -16.10 35.70 -23.83
C LEU A 22 -16.21 34.55 -24.83
N ARG A 23 -16.27 34.92 -26.12
CA ARG A 23 -16.03 34.03 -27.26
C ARG A 23 -14.70 33.31 -27.08
N ARG A 24 -14.75 32.03 -26.75
CA ARG A 24 -13.60 31.11 -26.85
C ARG A 24 -13.67 30.41 -28.20
N PRO A 25 -12.66 30.49 -29.08
CA PRO A 25 -12.65 29.71 -30.31
C PRO A 25 -12.50 28.22 -29.96
N GLN A 26 -13.53 27.44 -30.30
CA GLN A 26 -13.50 25.99 -30.25
C GLN A 26 -12.81 25.51 -31.51
N ASN A 27 -11.58 25.01 -31.36
CA ASN A 27 -10.89 24.29 -32.43
C ASN A 27 -11.25 22.80 -32.29
N PRO A 28 -11.97 22.15 -33.22
CA PRO A 28 -12.28 20.74 -33.11
C PRO A 28 -11.02 19.92 -33.41
N ARG A 29 -10.46 19.29 -32.37
CA ARG A 29 -9.46 18.24 -32.55
C ARG A 29 -10.18 17.00 -33.06
N PHE A 30 -10.02 16.72 -34.35
CA PHE A 30 -10.35 15.43 -34.94
C PHE A 30 -9.45 14.36 -34.31
N PHE A 31 -10.04 13.47 -33.51
CA PHE A 31 -9.36 12.25 -33.08
C PHE A 31 -9.57 11.19 -34.16
N THR A 32 -8.47 10.81 -34.80
CA THR A 32 -8.41 9.76 -35.80
C THR A 32 -8.71 8.41 -35.15
N THR A 33 -9.68 7.68 -35.71
CA THR A 33 -10.00 6.30 -35.35
C THR A 33 -8.89 5.36 -35.82
N ALA A 34 -8.11 4.80 -34.90
CA ALA A 34 -7.24 3.66 -35.21
C ALA A 34 -7.98 2.35 -34.88
N SER A 35 -8.06 1.46 -35.86
CA SER A 35 -8.69 0.14 -35.76
C SER A 35 -7.89 -0.82 -34.86
N PRO A 36 -8.53 -1.60 -33.96
CA PRO A 36 -7.85 -2.71 -33.33
C PRO A 36 -7.86 -3.94 -34.26
N LEU A 37 -6.67 -4.37 -34.69
CA LEU A 37 -6.46 -5.71 -35.24
C LEU A 37 -6.72 -6.74 -34.13
N ARG A 38 -7.85 -7.43 -34.21
CA ARG A 38 -8.12 -8.67 -33.45
C ARG A 38 -7.60 -9.84 -34.27
N ASN A 39 -6.73 -10.65 -33.69
CA ASN A 39 -6.61 -12.08 -34.01
C ASN A 39 -5.96 -12.79 -32.81
N ALA A 40 -6.79 -13.41 -31.98
CA ALA A 40 -6.37 -14.46 -31.05
C ALA A 40 -7.49 -15.51 -31.04
N THR A 41 -7.16 -16.70 -31.52
CA THR A 41 -8.02 -17.88 -31.57
C THR A 41 -8.19 -18.46 -30.16
N PRO A 42 -9.40 -18.87 -29.75
CA PRO A 42 -9.59 -19.61 -28.50
C PRO A 42 -9.21 -21.09 -28.68
N ILE A 43 -8.28 -21.58 -27.86
CA ILE A 43 -7.96 -23.01 -27.77
C ILE A 43 -8.99 -23.66 -26.84
N SER A 44 -9.80 -24.56 -27.41
CA SER A 44 -10.82 -25.34 -26.72
C SER A 44 -10.23 -26.29 -25.69
N SER A 45 -10.79 -26.28 -24.47
CA SER A 45 -10.45 -27.17 -23.36
C SER A 45 -11.19 -28.51 -23.49
N SER A 46 -10.79 -29.32 -24.46
CA SER A 46 -11.22 -30.71 -24.54
C SER A 46 -10.08 -31.52 -25.12
N THR A 47 -9.23 -32.07 -24.24
CA THR A 47 -8.52 -33.36 -24.36
C THR A 47 -7.44 -33.41 -23.27
N ALA A 48 -7.64 -34.23 -22.23
CA ALA A 48 -6.58 -35.00 -21.57
C ALA A 48 -7.15 -35.84 -20.42
N THR A 49 -7.32 -37.12 -20.75
CA THR A 49 -6.91 -38.28 -19.94
C THR A 49 -7.77 -38.66 -18.72
N GLN A 50 -8.69 -39.58 -19.00
CA GLN A 50 -9.23 -40.53 -18.03
C GLN A 50 -8.10 -41.40 -17.44
N SER A 51 -8.01 -41.46 -16.11
CA SER A 51 -7.26 -42.49 -15.40
C SER A 51 -8.21 -43.30 -14.51
N LYS A 52 -8.28 -44.58 -14.84
CA LYS A 52 -8.93 -45.76 -14.25
C LYS A 52 -9.09 -45.76 -12.71
N PRO A 53 -10.26 -46.13 -12.15
CA PRO A 53 -10.42 -46.37 -10.72
C PRO A 53 -9.87 -47.76 -10.32
N ARG A 54 -9.04 -47.82 -9.27
CA ARG A 54 -8.63 -49.09 -8.64
C ARG A 54 -9.58 -49.40 -7.49
N GLN A 55 -10.47 -50.35 -7.72
CA GLN A 55 -11.19 -51.08 -6.69
C GLN A 55 -10.18 -51.82 -5.79
N GLY A 56 -10.43 -51.81 -4.49
CA GLY A 56 -9.72 -52.56 -3.46
C GLY A 56 -10.65 -52.70 -2.26
N ASP A 57 -10.87 -53.96 -1.89
CA ASP A 57 -12.10 -54.51 -1.35
C ASP A 57 -12.24 -54.42 0.18
N LEU A 58 -13.49 -54.55 0.63
CA LEU A 58 -13.93 -54.62 2.02
C LEU A 58 -13.89 -56.08 2.49
N SER A 59 -12.85 -56.51 3.21
CA SER A 59 -12.96 -57.67 4.11
C SER A 59 -11.74 -57.79 5.03
N SER A 60 -11.86 -57.35 6.28
CA SER A 60 -11.46 -58.14 7.47
C SER A 60 -11.76 -57.37 8.77
N PRO A 61 -12.40 -58.00 9.78
CA PRO A 61 -12.73 -57.37 11.06
C PRO A 61 -11.79 -57.81 12.19
N HIS A 62 -11.17 -56.87 12.91
CA HIS A 62 -10.94 -56.99 14.36
C HIS A 62 -10.45 -55.67 14.98
N ALA A 63 -11.16 -55.19 15.99
CA ALA A 63 -10.67 -54.31 17.06
C ALA A 63 -10.54 -55.15 18.37
N PRO A 64 -10.04 -54.67 19.54
CA PRO A 64 -9.61 -53.31 19.94
C PRO A 64 -8.25 -53.31 20.76
N PRO A 65 -7.84 -52.23 21.48
CA PRO A 65 -6.46 -52.00 21.97
C PRO A 65 -6.27 -52.28 23.48
N THR A 66 -5.01 -52.49 23.92
CA THR A 66 -4.62 -52.46 25.35
C THR A 66 -3.17 -52.05 25.56
N ALA A 67 -2.97 -51.19 26.57
CA ALA A 67 -1.72 -50.67 27.10
C ALA A 67 -0.87 -51.74 27.84
N THR A 68 0.38 -51.41 28.21
CA THR A 68 0.88 -51.33 29.62
C THR A 68 2.43 -51.40 29.69
N SER A 69 3.02 -50.43 30.40
CA SER A 69 4.31 -50.43 31.16
C SER A 69 5.63 -50.79 30.43
N THR A 70 6.82 -50.28 30.75
CA THR A 70 7.48 -49.89 32.02
C THR A 70 8.83 -49.29 31.54
N SER A 71 9.45 -48.28 32.13
CA SER A 71 10.40 -48.47 33.24
C SER A 71 11.38 -47.28 33.26
N ALA A 72 11.83 -46.97 34.47
CA ALA A 72 13.10 -46.34 34.83
C ALA A 72 13.28 -44.83 34.61
N ALA A 73 13.28 -44.15 35.75
CA ALA A 73 13.66 -42.77 35.97
C ALA A 73 15.18 -42.64 36.22
N GLN A 74 15.71 -41.46 35.87
CA GLN A 74 16.89 -40.76 36.45
C GLN A 74 18.31 -41.26 36.09
N PRO A 75 19.38 -40.44 36.28
CA PRO A 75 19.43 -38.96 36.27
C PRO A 75 20.51 -38.36 35.34
N PHE A 76 20.21 -37.13 34.96
CA PHE A 76 21.08 -36.02 34.56
C PHE A 76 22.55 -36.12 34.99
N SER A 77 23.48 -36.23 34.04
CA SER A 77 24.91 -36.01 34.27
C SER A 77 25.30 -34.61 33.78
N GLU A 78 25.81 -33.81 34.70
CA GLU A 78 26.43 -32.51 34.48
C GLU A 78 27.67 -32.59 33.56
N PRO A 79 27.87 -31.65 32.63
CA PRO A 79 29.18 -31.39 32.06
C PRO A 79 29.84 -30.18 32.74
N LEU A 80 30.90 -30.45 33.52
CA LEU A 80 31.89 -29.47 33.95
C LEU A 80 32.67 -28.95 32.75
N THR A 81 32.45 -27.69 32.36
CA THR A 81 33.44 -26.89 31.61
C THR A 81 33.43 -25.44 32.10
N PRO A 82 34.61 -24.82 32.29
CA PRO A 82 34.77 -23.55 32.99
C PRO A 82 34.26 -22.35 32.18
N ALA A 83 33.66 -21.41 32.91
CA ALA A 83 33.12 -20.15 32.39
C ALA A 83 34.16 -19.28 31.67
N PRO A 84 33.85 -18.72 30.49
CA PRO A 84 34.47 -17.47 30.05
C PRO A 84 33.75 -16.31 30.76
N GLY A 85 34.53 -15.46 31.44
CA GLY A 85 34.03 -14.31 32.19
C GLY A 85 33.21 -13.30 31.35
N PRO A 86 32.38 -12.47 32.00
CA PRO A 86 31.43 -11.56 31.34
C PRO A 86 32.07 -10.40 30.55
N ASP A 87 33.38 -10.20 30.66
CA ASP A 87 34.03 -8.97 30.19
C ASP A 87 34.44 -9.01 28.70
N VAL A 88 34.54 -10.20 28.10
CA VAL A 88 34.90 -10.35 26.67
C VAL A 88 33.65 -10.34 25.77
N LYS A 89 32.46 -10.62 26.33
CA LYS A 89 31.19 -10.60 25.59
C LYS A 89 30.59 -9.19 25.51
N ALA A 90 30.90 -8.31 26.46
CA ALA A 90 30.52 -6.90 26.41
C ALA A 90 31.37 -6.10 25.40
N ALA A 91 32.68 -6.38 25.30
CA ALA A 91 33.55 -5.73 24.32
C ALA A 91 33.29 -6.20 22.86
N ALA A 92 32.87 -7.45 22.66
CA ALA A 92 32.47 -7.95 21.34
C ALA A 92 31.05 -7.50 20.92
N ALA A 93 30.16 -7.20 21.87
CA ALA A 93 28.81 -6.72 21.59
C ALA A 93 28.75 -5.20 21.28
N GLU A 94 29.73 -4.41 21.73
CA GLU A 94 29.80 -2.99 21.39
C GLU A 94 30.48 -2.74 20.03
N ALA A 95 31.45 -3.58 19.63
CA ALA A 95 32.09 -3.51 18.33
C ALA A 95 31.18 -3.95 17.15
N ALA A 96 30.10 -4.68 17.43
CA ALA A 96 29.16 -5.16 16.41
C ALA A 96 28.05 -4.14 16.04
N LYS A 97 27.92 -3.01 16.76
CA LYS A 97 26.92 -1.96 16.46
C LYS A 97 27.42 -0.83 15.56
N LYS A 98 28.67 -0.88 15.07
CA LYS A 98 29.27 0.12 14.18
C LYS A 98 29.60 -0.39 12.78
N LYS A 99 28.78 -1.30 12.24
CA LYS A 99 28.68 -1.46 10.79
C LYS A 99 27.23 -1.37 10.37
N VAL A 100 26.67 -0.18 10.53
CA VAL A 100 25.69 0.32 9.57
C VAL A 100 26.44 0.35 8.25
N ALA A 101 26.26 -0.69 7.43
CA ALA A 101 26.62 -0.60 6.03
C ALA A 101 26.01 0.71 5.53
N PRO A 102 26.79 1.62 4.93
CA PRO A 102 26.23 2.87 4.44
C PRO A 102 25.13 2.46 3.47
N LEU A 103 23.88 2.69 3.85
CA LEU A 103 22.77 2.55 2.94
C LEU A 103 23.07 3.59 1.86
N ILE A 104 23.55 3.11 0.72
CA ILE A 104 23.87 3.93 -0.44
C ILE A 104 22.58 4.66 -0.78
N LYS A 105 22.44 5.93 -0.35
CA LYS A 105 21.21 6.72 -0.45
C LYS A 105 20.90 7.00 -1.91
N SER A 106 21.93 7.30 -2.70
CA SER A 106 21.86 7.53 -4.13
C SER A 106 22.62 6.48 -4.93
N SER A 107 22.06 6.07 -6.07
CA SER A 107 22.75 5.20 -7.02
C SER A 107 23.81 5.92 -7.87
N ILE A 108 23.83 7.26 -7.83
CA ILE A 108 24.69 8.11 -8.67
C ILE A 108 25.71 8.79 -7.76
N PRO A 109 27.02 8.58 -7.96
CA PRO A 109 28.04 9.22 -7.13
C PRO A 109 28.11 10.73 -7.39
N ALA A 110 28.59 11.48 -6.39
CA ALA A 110 28.87 12.90 -6.51
C ALA A 110 29.87 13.17 -7.66
N GLY A 111 29.65 14.24 -8.42
CA GLY A 111 30.47 14.60 -9.57
C GLY A 111 30.05 13.94 -10.88
N HIS A 112 29.03 13.08 -10.89
CA HIS A 112 28.56 12.46 -12.13
C HIS A 112 27.76 13.45 -13.00
N PRO A 113 28.11 13.66 -14.29
CA PRO A 113 27.36 14.53 -15.18
C PRO A 113 26.01 13.89 -15.56
N LEU A 114 24.91 14.59 -15.31
CA LEU A 114 23.56 14.12 -15.62
C LEU A 114 23.21 14.42 -17.08
N LYS A 115 23.53 13.44 -17.94
CA LYS A 115 23.40 13.57 -19.40
C LYS A 115 21.97 13.85 -19.83
N GLY A 116 21.79 14.82 -20.73
CA GLY A 116 20.51 15.07 -21.41
C GLY A 116 19.49 15.85 -20.58
N LEU A 117 19.91 16.51 -19.50
CA LEU A 117 19.06 17.45 -18.77
C LEU A 117 19.15 18.87 -19.34
N ASN A 118 20.31 19.26 -19.86
CA ASN A 118 20.46 20.58 -20.44
C ASN A 118 19.94 20.61 -21.89
N PHE A 119 19.05 21.56 -22.16
CA PHE A 119 18.51 21.84 -23.49
C PHE A 119 19.05 23.14 -24.11
N LEU A 120 19.88 23.89 -23.38
CA LEU A 120 20.48 25.15 -23.82
C LEU A 120 21.85 24.89 -24.45
N LYS A 121 22.11 25.49 -25.62
CA LYS A 121 23.35 25.27 -26.37
C LYS A 121 24.59 25.81 -25.67
N ASP A 122 24.43 26.87 -24.86
CA ASP A 122 25.54 27.59 -24.22
C ASP A 122 25.86 27.08 -22.80
N ARG A 123 25.24 25.98 -22.37
CA ARG A 123 25.43 25.41 -21.03
C ARG A 123 25.88 23.97 -21.11
N GLN A 124 26.50 23.50 -20.04
CA GLN A 124 26.86 22.10 -19.86
C GLN A 124 25.77 21.38 -19.05
N ASP A 125 25.67 20.07 -19.18
CA ASP A 125 24.83 19.25 -18.32
C ASP A 125 25.17 19.46 -16.83
N PRO A 126 24.15 19.55 -15.95
CA PRO A 126 24.38 19.72 -14.52
C PRO A 126 25.10 18.50 -13.95
N ILE A 127 26.01 18.76 -13.03
CA ILE A 127 26.78 17.73 -12.32
C ILE A 127 26.06 17.39 -11.03
N ALA A 128 25.98 16.09 -10.70
CA ALA A 128 25.38 15.64 -9.44
C ALA A 128 26.18 16.16 -8.23
N ALA A 129 25.53 16.93 -7.37
CA ALA A 129 26.04 17.32 -6.05
C ALA A 129 26.14 16.10 -5.10
N PRO A 130 26.84 16.20 -3.96
CA PRO A 130 26.82 15.15 -2.93
C PRO A 130 25.42 14.98 -2.30
N ASP A 131 25.14 13.78 -1.79
CA ASP A 131 23.82 13.38 -1.25
C ASP A 131 23.29 14.30 -0.14
N ASP A 132 24.19 14.93 0.64
CA ASP A 132 23.85 15.77 1.79
C ASP A 132 23.47 17.20 1.39
N GLU A 133 23.85 17.66 0.19
CA GLU A 133 23.42 18.95 -0.36
C GLU A 133 21.99 18.89 -0.91
N TYR A 134 21.49 17.70 -1.22
CA TYR A 134 20.11 17.53 -1.65
C TYR A 134 19.15 17.61 -0.46
N PRO A 135 17.98 18.24 -0.64
CA PRO A 135 17.01 18.36 0.43
C PRO A 135 16.43 16.99 0.80
N ALA A 136 16.16 16.78 2.10
CA ALA A 136 15.75 15.49 2.65
C ALA A 136 14.46 14.90 2.03
N TRP A 137 13.55 15.74 1.52
CA TRP A 137 12.31 15.27 0.90
C TRP A 137 12.54 14.44 -0.37
N LEU A 138 13.67 14.62 -1.07
CA LEU A 138 14.02 13.88 -2.28
C LEU A 138 14.00 12.36 -2.02
N TRP A 139 14.56 11.96 -0.89
CA TRP A 139 14.70 10.56 -0.51
C TRP A 139 13.37 9.91 -0.13
N THR A 140 12.37 10.70 0.28
CA THR A 140 11.03 10.21 0.69
C THR A 140 10.03 10.09 -0.47
N LEU A 141 10.40 10.51 -1.69
CA LEU A 141 9.47 10.52 -2.83
C LEU A 141 9.10 9.11 -3.29
N LEU A 142 10.03 8.16 -3.20
CA LEU A 142 9.84 6.78 -3.65
C LEU A 142 8.94 5.98 -2.70
N ASP A 143 8.90 6.34 -1.40
CA ASP A 143 8.05 5.70 -0.39
C ASP A 143 6.57 5.67 -0.81
N ARG A 144 6.11 6.68 -1.56
CA ARG A 144 4.73 6.72 -2.07
C ARG A 144 4.45 5.64 -3.11
N GLN A 145 5.46 5.25 -3.88
CA GLN A 145 5.37 4.16 -4.85
C GLN A 145 5.46 2.80 -4.16
N GLU A 146 6.43 2.65 -3.25
CA GLU A 146 6.63 1.42 -2.49
C GLU A 146 5.41 1.07 -1.65
N LYS A 147 4.80 2.03 -0.94
CA LYS A 147 3.56 1.79 -0.18
C LYS A 147 2.38 1.31 -1.03
N LYS A 148 2.37 1.54 -2.34
CA LYS A 148 1.37 0.97 -3.26
C LYS A 148 1.72 -0.46 -3.67
N ALA A 149 3.00 -0.79 -3.77
CA ALA A 149 3.49 -2.11 -4.12
C ALA A 149 3.50 -3.06 -2.91
N GLU A 150 3.86 -2.55 -1.72
CA GLU A 150 4.02 -3.28 -0.47
C GLU A 150 2.70 -3.58 0.23
N LYS A 151 1.62 -2.84 -0.08
CA LYS A 151 0.23 -3.23 0.28
C LYS A 151 -0.23 -4.46 -0.52
N GLY A 152 0.54 -5.55 -0.49
CA GLY A 152 0.15 -6.82 0.11
C GLY A 152 -1.02 -7.59 -0.50
N ALA A 153 -1.64 -7.10 -1.58
CA ALA A 153 -2.72 -7.80 -2.26
C ALA A 153 -2.25 -8.54 -3.53
N GLY A 154 -1.07 -8.17 -4.06
CA GLY A 154 -0.59 -8.69 -5.36
C GLY A 154 0.07 -10.07 -5.32
N ASP A 155 0.52 -10.55 -4.16
CA ASP A 155 1.48 -11.67 -4.12
C ASP A 155 1.12 -12.80 -3.15
N LEU A 156 -0.13 -12.79 -2.65
CA LEU A 156 -0.73 -13.96 -2.01
C LEU A 156 -1.40 -14.88 -3.02
N PHE A 157 -1.62 -14.41 -4.26
CA PHE A 157 -2.29 -15.19 -5.30
C PHE A 157 -1.33 -15.65 -6.42
N SER A 158 -0.24 -14.92 -6.67
CA SER A 158 0.72 -15.20 -7.75
C SER A 158 1.83 -16.21 -7.39
N LYS A 159 1.83 -16.72 -6.15
CA LYS A 159 2.87 -17.60 -5.60
C LYS A 159 2.39 -19.05 -5.45
N SER A 160 3.33 -20.00 -5.49
CA SER A 160 3.09 -21.45 -5.42
C SER A 160 2.12 -21.85 -4.29
N LYS A 161 1.36 -22.96 -4.46
CA LYS A 161 0.38 -23.47 -3.46
C LYS A 161 0.96 -23.56 -2.03
N LYS A 162 2.25 -23.86 -1.90
CA LYS A 162 2.96 -23.92 -0.61
C LYS A 162 3.11 -22.53 0.03
N GLN A 163 3.46 -21.51 -0.75
CA GLN A 163 3.63 -20.13 -0.28
C GLN A 163 2.30 -19.55 0.21
N ARG A 164 1.19 -19.85 -0.49
CA ARG A 164 -0.16 -19.47 -0.05
C ARG A 164 -0.53 -20.08 1.30
N ARG A 165 -0.24 -21.37 1.49
CA ARG A 165 -0.48 -22.07 2.78
C ARG A 165 0.36 -21.49 3.91
N LEU A 166 1.63 -21.20 3.66
CA LEU A 166 2.52 -20.61 4.66
C LEU A 166 2.10 -19.19 5.02
N ALA A 167 1.72 -18.37 4.04
CA ALA A 167 1.22 -17.02 4.28
C ALA A 167 -0.11 -17.04 5.05
N ALA A 168 -1.04 -17.93 4.70
CA ALA A 168 -2.28 -18.11 5.45
C ALA A 168 -2.04 -18.57 6.90
N LYS A 169 -1.05 -19.44 7.13
CA LYS A 169 -0.65 -19.85 8.48
C LYS A 169 -0.03 -18.69 9.29
N ARG A 170 0.81 -17.86 8.66
CA ARG A 170 1.40 -16.67 9.30
C ARG A 170 0.33 -15.66 9.68
N LEU A 171 -0.58 -15.35 8.76
CA LEU A 171 -1.69 -14.43 9.00
C LEU A 171 -2.60 -14.91 10.14
N ARG A 172 -2.91 -16.21 10.21
CA ARG A 172 -3.66 -16.79 11.35
C ARG A 172 -2.92 -16.68 12.67
N LYS A 173 -1.59 -16.86 12.66
CA LYS A 173 -0.74 -16.73 13.85
C LYS A 173 -0.71 -15.28 14.32
N GLU A 174 -0.48 -14.33 13.42
CA GLU A 174 -0.49 -12.89 13.69
C GLU A 174 -1.86 -12.42 14.24
N GLN A 175 -2.95 -12.96 13.70
CA GLN A 175 -4.32 -12.71 14.20
C GLN A 175 -4.55 -13.30 15.59
N ALA A 176 -4.01 -14.49 15.89
CA ALA A 176 -4.12 -15.10 17.21
C ALA A 176 -3.29 -14.36 18.26
N GLU A 177 -2.11 -13.86 17.88
CA GLU A 177 -1.21 -13.08 18.74
C GLU A 177 -1.72 -11.65 18.98
N ASN A 178 -2.41 -11.06 18.01
CA ASN A 178 -2.94 -9.70 18.09
C ASN A 178 -4.48 -9.71 17.95
N PRO A 179 -5.22 -10.10 19.00
CA PRO A 179 -6.68 -10.11 18.96
C PRO A 179 -7.28 -8.72 18.68
N GLU A 180 -6.59 -7.63 19.03
CA GLU A 180 -7.04 -6.27 18.74
C GLU A 180 -6.97 -5.90 17.24
N MET A 181 -6.04 -6.50 16.49
CA MET A 181 -5.92 -6.30 15.03
C MET A 181 -7.09 -6.93 14.25
N MET A 182 -7.91 -7.74 14.93
CA MET A 182 -9.12 -8.34 14.37
C MET A 182 -10.29 -7.34 14.31
N ILE A 183 -10.28 -6.28 15.12
CA ILE A 183 -11.31 -5.25 15.10
C ILE A 183 -11.22 -4.53 13.74
N PRO A 184 -12.32 -4.49 12.94
CA PRO A 184 -12.29 -3.84 11.64
C PRO A 184 -11.85 -2.38 11.74
N LYS A 185 -10.75 -2.05 11.05
CA LYS A 185 -10.25 -0.66 11.00
C LYS A 185 -11.25 0.21 10.24
N VAL A 186 -12.04 0.98 10.99
CA VAL A 186 -12.97 1.97 10.42
C VAL A 186 -12.14 3.00 9.63
N PRO A 187 -12.41 3.19 8.31
CA PRO A 187 -11.73 4.19 7.51
C PRO A 187 -11.91 5.60 8.07
N LEU A 188 -10.90 6.46 7.91
CA LEU A 188 -10.89 7.83 8.45
C LEU A 188 -12.14 8.66 8.09
N TYR A 189 -12.72 8.45 6.90
CA TYR A 189 -13.89 9.19 6.45
C TYR A 189 -15.24 8.63 6.96
N GLU A 190 -15.24 7.49 7.65
CA GLU A 190 -16.43 6.92 8.32
C GLU A 190 -16.39 7.16 9.84
N GLN A 191 -15.28 7.68 10.35
CA GLN A 191 -15.13 8.03 11.75
C GLN A 191 -15.90 9.33 12.06
N THR A 192 -16.60 9.35 13.18
CA THR A 192 -17.30 10.52 13.73
C THR A 192 -16.51 11.21 14.84
N ILE A 193 -15.23 10.87 14.99
CA ILE A 193 -14.35 11.45 16.00
C ILE A 193 -13.96 12.85 15.53
N ASP A 194 -14.00 13.81 16.44
CA ASP A 194 -13.64 15.18 16.13
C ASP A 194 -12.17 15.28 15.68
N LEU A 195 -11.94 16.04 14.62
CA LEU A 195 -10.58 16.36 14.19
C LEU A 195 -9.93 17.32 15.19
N PRO A 196 -8.61 17.22 15.42
CA PRO A 196 -7.91 18.12 16.33
C PRO A 196 -8.11 19.58 15.88
N ALA A 197 -8.62 20.43 16.79
CA ALA A 197 -8.89 21.83 16.51
C ALA A 197 -7.61 22.70 16.53
N GLY A 198 -6.58 22.25 17.28
CA GLY A 198 -5.33 22.95 17.52
C GLY A 198 -5.40 23.77 18.82
N ASP A 199 -4.47 23.52 19.75
CA ASP A 199 -4.48 24.11 21.10
C ASP A 199 -4.01 25.58 21.14
N GLY A 200 -4.13 26.31 20.02
CA GLY A 200 -3.59 27.67 19.85
C GLY A 200 -2.07 27.75 19.65
N THR A 201 -1.34 26.64 19.82
CA THR A 201 0.10 26.57 19.54
C THR A 201 0.38 26.36 18.06
N LEU A 202 1.54 26.80 17.56
CA LEU A 202 1.95 26.57 16.16
C LEU A 202 1.99 25.07 15.82
N SER A 203 2.49 24.24 16.74
CA SER A 203 2.54 22.79 16.54
C SER A 203 1.13 22.18 16.47
N GLY A 204 0.23 22.58 17.36
CA GLY A 204 -1.17 22.14 17.32
C GLY A 204 -1.88 22.56 16.04
N ALA A 205 -1.61 23.76 15.53
CA ALA A 205 -2.17 24.24 14.26
C ALA A 205 -1.68 23.40 13.06
N VAL A 206 -0.40 23.04 13.01
CA VAL A 206 0.16 22.19 11.95
C VAL A 206 -0.46 20.79 12.00
N GLN A 207 -0.54 20.16 13.18
CA GLN A 207 -1.18 18.84 13.33
C GLN A 207 -2.66 18.87 12.93
N ALA A 208 -3.37 19.93 13.32
CA ALA A 208 -4.76 20.14 12.95
C ALA A 208 -4.94 20.31 11.42
N ALA A 209 -4.00 20.96 10.74
CA ALA A 209 -4.01 21.07 9.29
C ALA A 209 -3.73 19.71 8.62
N GLU A 210 -2.73 18.97 9.11
CA GLU A 210 -2.36 17.65 8.59
C GLU A 210 -3.51 16.64 8.70
N ALA A 211 -4.21 16.60 9.84
CA ALA A 211 -5.37 15.72 10.03
C ALA A 211 -6.53 16.02 9.06
N ARG A 212 -6.80 17.30 8.80
CA ARG A 212 -7.82 17.74 7.82
C ARG A 212 -7.41 17.38 6.38
N ASP A 213 -6.13 17.53 6.07
CA ASP A 213 -5.58 17.12 4.78
C ASP A 213 -5.65 15.61 4.58
N GLU A 214 -5.41 14.82 5.63
CA GLU A 214 -5.53 13.36 5.58
C GLU A 214 -6.97 12.93 5.28
N LEU A 215 -7.96 13.52 5.97
CA LEU A 215 -9.37 13.26 5.70
C LEU A 215 -9.74 13.61 4.24
N THR A 216 -9.26 14.76 3.76
CA THR A 216 -9.49 15.20 2.38
C THR A 216 -8.87 14.23 1.37
N LYS A 217 -7.65 13.74 1.63
CA LYS A 217 -6.97 12.72 0.80
C LYS A 217 -7.75 11.39 0.82
N ALA A 218 -8.24 10.97 1.99
CA ALA A 218 -9.02 9.74 2.14
C ALA A 218 -10.34 9.82 1.34
N MET A 219 -11.08 10.93 1.47
CA MET A 219 -12.30 11.21 0.70
C MET A 219 -12.05 11.26 -0.81
N ARG A 220 -10.94 11.87 -1.24
CA ARG A 220 -10.55 11.89 -2.64
C ARG A 220 -10.28 10.50 -3.19
N ASN A 221 -9.67 9.61 -2.41
CA ASN A 221 -9.43 8.23 -2.81
C ASN A 221 -10.75 7.45 -2.96
N LYS A 222 -11.69 7.57 -2.01
CA LYS A 222 -13.04 6.99 -2.11
C LYS A 222 -13.77 7.46 -3.36
N ARG A 223 -13.77 8.77 -3.63
CA ARG A 223 -14.37 9.35 -4.84
C ARG A 223 -13.73 8.83 -6.13
N ARG A 224 -12.40 8.68 -6.15
CA ARG A 224 -11.70 8.12 -7.32
C ARG A 224 -12.06 6.65 -7.55
N ALA A 225 -12.22 5.87 -6.48
CA ALA A 225 -12.65 4.47 -6.58
C ALA A 225 -14.08 4.37 -7.12
N SER A 226 -15.02 5.14 -6.57
CA SER A 226 -16.41 5.14 -7.03
C SER A 226 -16.56 5.59 -8.48
N ILE A 227 -15.79 6.59 -8.93
CA ILE A 227 -15.77 7.00 -10.34
C ILE A 227 -15.27 5.87 -11.24
N LYS A 228 -14.21 5.15 -10.82
CA LYS A 228 -13.68 4.03 -11.60
C LYS A 228 -14.68 2.89 -11.71
N GLU A 229 -15.33 2.54 -10.60
CA GLU A 229 -16.37 1.50 -10.57
C GLU A 229 -17.56 1.90 -11.44
N ALA A 230 -18.07 3.12 -11.31
CA ALA A 230 -19.18 3.61 -12.13
C ALA A 230 -18.81 3.62 -13.63
N ASN A 231 -17.60 4.05 -13.98
CA ASN A 231 -17.13 4.02 -15.36
C ASN A 231 -16.98 2.59 -15.87
N PHE A 232 -16.52 1.66 -15.03
CA PHE A 232 -16.39 0.25 -15.38
C PHE A 232 -17.75 -0.38 -15.64
N LEU A 233 -18.70 -0.21 -14.71
CA LEU A 233 -20.07 -0.72 -14.85
C LEU A 233 -20.79 -0.11 -16.05
N LYS A 234 -20.60 1.19 -16.29
CA LYS A 234 -21.16 1.88 -17.47
C LYS A 234 -20.59 1.38 -18.80
N ALA A 235 -19.36 0.87 -18.83
CA ALA A 235 -18.76 0.30 -20.04
C ALA A 235 -19.16 -1.18 -20.26
N MET A 236 -19.69 -1.84 -19.23
CA MET A 236 -20.07 -3.26 -19.26
C MET A 236 -21.56 -3.49 -19.53
N GLY A 237 -22.42 -2.49 -19.30
CA GLY A 237 -23.85 -2.50 -19.63
C GLY A 237 -24.15 -1.73 -20.89
#